data_AF-A0AAV2AAQ5-F1
#
_entry.id   AF-A0AAV2AAQ5-F1
#
_cell.length_a   1.000
_cell.length_b   1.000
_cell.length_c   1.000
_cell.angle_alpha   90.00
_cell.angle_beta   90.00
_cell.angle_gamma   90.00
#
_symmetry.space_group_name_H-M   'P 1'
#
loop_
_entity.id
_entity.type
_entity.pdbx_description
1 polymer ?
#
loop_
_entity_poly.entity_id
_entity_poly.type
_entity_poly.pdbx_seq_one_letter_code
_entity_poly.pdbx_strand_id
1 'polypeptide(L)'
;MMFSVSRSPFPIMSKSLSGLFVSIYLLCFSSGLSGSEDSITLSLKTDGNRTRYTLHRNSSLVINIINVPTSISAVTCQVHTQTGNLTLSEQPRVFFHNSITGKNIGLVIKLHNSESEKQVWLSNLNQEDVPVLIVITALDSFGPIPGGCNMEFPTEIAPYLRLKSDSLKVYLEFQHASFGSRRDEPPTKCSFSLPYVTYDIYVLFLEENDFGESEFFKKVEYMSNVSSIKEHSSKAKSYSLHPDTRFSFLLYPNLGVVYNVIAKFTLNNEIKESAYVPVVSYGCSSFDFTETGCRIKYSFKGKLFLFLISIFGFIVAFFGHSFISGGTAELSMVIGILGGIFFLFLWLWLRHPIILFLLNGFVFGFLISATIVYTPLDDCSRFIYCWLLCNAVIL
;
A
#
# COMPACT_ATOMS: atom_id res chain seq x y z
N MET A 1 -39.58 -55.08 32.01
CA MET A 1 -38.68 -55.84 32.91
C MET A 1 -37.40 -55.03 33.02
N MET A 2 -37.21 -54.21 34.05
CA MET A 2 -36.62 -54.61 35.35
C MET A 2 -35.45 -55.58 35.16
N PHE A 3 -34.21 -55.16 35.41
CA PHE A 3 -33.52 -55.43 36.68
C PHE A 3 -32.14 -54.74 36.73
N SER A 4 -31.95 -53.99 37.82
CA SER A 4 -30.67 -53.66 38.47
C SER A 4 -30.17 -54.88 39.25
N VAL A 5 -28.85 -55.12 39.32
CA VAL A 5 -28.07 -55.62 40.50
C VAL A 5 -26.58 -55.35 40.18
N SER A 6 -25.74 -54.54 40.86
CA SER A 6 -25.32 -54.37 42.28
C SER A 6 -24.08 -55.19 42.73
N ARG A 7 -23.03 -54.44 43.14
CA ARG A 7 -22.06 -54.64 44.27
C ARG A 7 -20.94 -55.70 44.15
N SER A 8 -19.65 -55.30 44.10
CA SER A 8 -18.70 -54.95 45.21
C SER A 8 -17.74 -56.14 45.52
N PRO A 9 -16.62 -56.05 46.29
CA PRO A 9 -16.14 -54.97 47.15
C PRO A 9 -14.60 -54.69 47.17
N PHE A 10 -14.24 -53.68 47.99
CA PHE A 10 -12.94 -53.25 48.54
C PHE A 10 -12.06 -54.34 49.19
N PRO A 11 -10.75 -54.05 49.41
CA PRO A 11 -10.22 -53.64 50.75
C PRO A 11 -9.23 -52.45 50.64
N ILE A 12 -9.18 -51.39 51.47
CA ILE A 12 -8.90 -51.14 52.92
C ILE A 12 -7.44 -51.37 53.40
N MET A 13 -6.73 -50.24 53.63
CA MET A 13 -5.65 -49.88 54.59
C MET A 13 -4.24 -50.55 54.48
N SER A 14 -3.09 -49.92 54.75
CA SER A 14 -2.74 -48.88 55.74
C SER A 14 -1.35 -48.19 55.50
N LYS A 15 -1.11 -47.09 56.24
CA LYS A 15 0.16 -46.37 56.60
C LYS A 15 0.60 -45.25 55.63
N SER A 16 0.34 -43.97 55.92
CA SER A 16 0.98 -43.06 56.91
C SER A 16 2.46 -42.75 56.61
N LEU A 17 2.75 -41.55 56.07
CA LEU A 17 3.70 -40.59 56.66
C LEU A 17 3.65 -39.21 55.95
N SER A 18 3.26 -38.19 56.72
CA SER A 18 3.77 -36.80 56.74
C SER A 18 4.17 -36.07 55.44
N GLY A 19 3.32 -35.11 55.05
CA GLY A 19 3.65 -33.68 55.11
C GLY A 19 4.62 -33.10 54.06
N LEU A 20 4.06 -32.47 53.02
CA LEU A 20 4.52 -31.16 52.54
C LEU A 20 3.47 -30.56 51.59
N PHE A 21 2.77 -29.54 52.09
CA PHE A 21 1.94 -28.62 51.34
C PHE A 21 2.81 -27.86 50.32
N VAL A 22 2.52 -27.97 49.03
CA VAL A 22 2.90 -26.94 48.06
C VAL A 22 1.65 -26.57 47.27
N SER A 23 1.08 -25.44 47.68
CA SER A 23 -0.06 -24.77 47.05
C SER A 23 0.39 -24.22 45.69
N ILE A 24 -0.09 -24.83 44.60
CA ILE A 24 0.06 -24.27 43.25
C ILE A 24 -0.93 -23.10 43.15
N TYR A 25 -0.41 -21.88 43.37
CA TYR A 25 -1.14 -20.66 43.04
C TYR A 25 -1.30 -20.57 41.52
N LEU A 26 -2.54 -20.58 41.05
CA LEU A 26 -2.94 -19.99 39.78
C LEU A 26 -2.54 -18.51 39.80
N LEU A 27 -1.39 -18.17 39.22
CA LEU A 27 -1.12 -16.80 38.80
C LEU A 27 -1.81 -16.60 37.46
N CYS A 28 -3.06 -16.15 37.55
CA CYS A 28 -3.74 -15.48 36.46
C CYS A 28 -2.97 -14.17 36.20
N PHE A 29 -2.12 -14.16 35.17
CA PHE A 29 -1.49 -12.94 34.66
C PHE A 29 -2.60 -12.10 34.00
N SER A 30 -3.34 -11.33 34.80
CA SER A 30 -4.01 -10.14 34.29
C SER A 30 -2.94 -9.08 34.08
N SER A 31 -2.27 -9.10 32.94
CA SER A 31 -1.56 -7.93 32.45
C SER A 31 -2.61 -6.87 32.10
N GLY A 32 -3.08 -6.15 33.12
CA GLY A 32 -3.71 -4.86 32.94
C GLY A 32 -2.65 -3.95 32.32
N LEU A 33 -2.89 -3.51 31.09
CA LEU A 33 -2.17 -2.40 30.49
C LEU A 33 -2.40 -1.17 31.38
N SER A 34 -1.48 -0.94 32.31
CA SER A 34 -1.34 0.34 33.01
C SER A 34 -0.63 1.31 32.07
N GLY A 35 -1.27 1.64 30.95
CA GLY A 35 -0.87 2.74 30.07
C GLY A 35 -1.52 4.03 30.56
N SER A 36 -0.77 5.13 30.61
CA SER A 36 -1.35 6.48 30.66
C SER A 36 -2.39 6.58 29.55
N GLU A 37 -3.67 6.75 29.90
CA GLU A 37 -4.72 7.01 28.93
C GLU A 37 -4.61 8.48 28.50
N ASP A 38 -3.78 8.70 27.48
CA ASP A 38 -3.71 10.00 26.84
C ASP A 38 -5.02 10.23 26.07
N SER A 39 -5.50 11.47 26.04
CA SER A 39 -6.73 11.83 25.33
C SER A 39 -6.52 13.06 24.45
N ILE A 40 -7.17 13.04 23.28
CA ILE A 40 -7.16 14.16 22.34
C ILE A 40 -8.61 14.50 22.01
N THR A 41 -8.92 15.79 22.01
CA THR A 41 -10.24 16.30 21.66
C THR A 41 -10.21 16.96 20.29
N LEU A 42 -11.05 16.48 19.39
CA LEU A 42 -11.19 16.97 18.03
C LEU A 42 -12.63 17.45 17.81
N SER A 43 -12.77 18.77 17.63
CA SER A 43 -14.05 19.36 17.23
C SER A 43 -14.30 19.10 15.75
N LEU A 44 -15.49 18.62 15.40
CA LEU A 44 -15.90 18.45 14.01
C LEU A 44 -16.14 19.84 13.38
N LYS A 45 -15.32 20.24 12.41
CA LYS A 45 -15.58 21.40 11.55
C LYS A 45 -16.30 20.93 10.29
N THR A 46 -16.88 21.86 9.52
CA THR A 46 -17.64 21.58 8.29
C THR A 46 -16.90 20.69 7.29
N ASP A 47 -15.57 20.80 7.21
CA ASP A 47 -14.73 20.03 6.27
C ASP A 47 -13.99 18.84 6.91
N GLY A 48 -14.32 18.52 8.17
CA GLY A 48 -13.61 17.55 9.00
C GLY A 48 -12.53 18.18 9.90
N ASN A 49 -11.79 17.35 10.62
CA ASN A 49 -10.65 17.77 11.45
C ASN A 49 -9.49 16.79 11.28
N ARG A 50 -8.26 17.30 11.31
CA ARG A 50 -7.03 16.55 11.00
C ARG A 50 -5.97 16.94 12.01
N THR A 51 -5.35 15.94 12.63
CA THR A 51 -4.27 16.17 13.58
C THR A 51 -3.18 15.12 13.43
N ARG A 52 -1.94 15.58 13.56
CA ARG A 52 -0.79 14.70 13.67
C ARG A 52 -0.53 14.46 15.15
N TYR A 53 -0.25 13.22 15.49
CA TYR A 53 0.08 12.82 16.86
C TYR A 53 1.15 11.73 16.82
N THR A 54 1.93 11.62 17.88
CA THR A 54 2.90 10.52 18.01
C THR A 54 2.40 9.61 19.12
N LEU A 55 1.96 8.41 18.75
CA LEU A 55 1.41 7.46 19.69
C LEU A 55 2.53 6.62 20.30
N HIS A 56 2.71 6.73 21.61
CA HIS A 56 3.77 6.02 22.31
C HIS A 56 3.64 4.50 22.21
N ARG A 57 4.75 3.79 22.40
CA ARG A 57 4.79 2.31 22.42
C ARG A 57 3.88 1.74 23.52
N ASN A 58 3.21 0.62 23.23
CA ASN A 58 2.31 -0.07 24.16
C ASN A 58 1.31 0.84 24.89
N SER A 59 0.86 1.91 24.23
CA SER A 59 -0.10 2.86 24.79
C SER A 59 -1.40 2.90 24.00
N SER A 60 -2.43 3.45 24.64
CA SER A 60 -3.74 3.71 24.05
C SER A 60 -4.08 5.19 24.16
N LEU A 61 -4.72 5.71 23.12
CA LEU A 61 -5.19 7.07 23.00
C LEU A 61 -6.71 7.07 22.85
N VAL A 62 -7.38 7.93 23.61
CA VAL A 62 -8.81 8.20 23.45
C VAL A 62 -9.01 9.43 22.58
N ILE A 63 -9.77 9.26 21.50
CA ILE A 63 -10.12 10.33 20.56
C ILE A 63 -11.55 10.78 20.88
N ASN A 64 -11.68 11.98 21.45
CA ASN A 64 -12.96 12.62 21.77
C ASN A 64 -13.41 13.48 20.60
N ILE A 65 -14.47 13.06 19.91
CA ILE A 65 -15.10 13.80 18.83
C ILE A 65 -16.21 14.64 19.43
N ILE A 66 -16.14 15.97 19.33
CA ILE A 66 -17.10 16.90 19.96
C ILE A 66 -17.73 17.85 18.94
N ASN A 67 -18.81 18.53 19.37
CA ASN A 67 -19.55 19.52 18.59
C ASN A 67 -20.13 18.98 17.27
N VAL A 68 -20.63 17.74 17.27
CA VAL A 68 -21.20 17.13 16.07
C VAL A 68 -22.63 17.65 15.83
N PRO A 69 -22.90 18.32 14.69
CA PRO A 69 -24.22 18.89 14.43
C PRO A 69 -25.25 17.78 14.14
N THR A 70 -26.53 18.09 14.39
CA THR A 70 -27.64 17.13 14.23
C THR A 70 -27.93 16.73 12.79
N SER A 71 -27.42 17.48 11.80
CA SER A 71 -27.50 17.13 10.38
C SER A 71 -26.61 15.94 9.98
N ILE A 72 -25.60 15.63 10.78
CA ILE A 72 -24.64 14.55 10.54
C ILE A 72 -25.15 13.28 11.24
N SER A 73 -25.28 12.18 10.50
CA SER A 73 -25.79 10.89 11.04
C SER A 73 -24.68 9.97 11.51
N ALA A 74 -23.50 10.07 10.92
CA ALA A 74 -22.34 9.25 11.24
C ALA A 74 -21.04 10.02 11.02
N VAL A 75 -19.98 9.55 11.63
CA VAL A 75 -18.64 10.11 11.50
C VAL A 75 -17.67 9.00 11.12
N THR A 76 -16.82 9.26 10.15
CA THR A 76 -15.69 8.38 9.82
C THR A 76 -14.46 8.86 10.58
N CYS A 77 -13.96 8.03 11.48
CA CYS A 77 -12.65 8.22 12.10
C CYS A 77 -11.63 7.39 11.32
N GLN A 78 -10.63 8.04 10.74
CA GLN A 78 -9.57 7.37 10.00
C GLN A 78 -8.21 7.68 10.61
N VAL A 79 -7.34 6.68 10.59
CA VAL A 79 -6.00 6.74 11.15
C VAL A 79 -5.03 6.19 10.11
N HIS A 80 -4.00 6.97 9.83
CA HIS A 80 -2.98 6.66 8.86
C HIS A 80 -1.61 6.66 9.52
N THR A 81 -0.81 5.64 9.22
CA THR A 81 0.59 5.57 9.60
C THR A 81 1.40 4.90 8.50
N GLN A 82 2.68 5.24 8.42
CA GLN A 82 3.62 4.64 7.47
C GLN A 82 4.28 3.38 8.07
N THR A 83 4.47 3.35 9.39
CA THR A 83 5.25 2.35 10.13
C THR A 83 4.41 1.72 11.26
N GLY A 84 4.55 0.40 11.45
CA GLY A 84 3.77 -0.33 12.45
C GLY A 84 2.28 -0.47 12.10
N ASN A 85 1.62 -1.48 12.65
CA ASN A 85 0.17 -1.62 12.56
C ASN A 85 -0.48 -1.07 13.82
N LEU A 86 -1.57 -0.32 13.68
CA LEU A 86 -2.32 0.22 14.80
C LEU A 86 -3.70 -0.41 14.85
N THR A 87 -4.33 -0.41 16.02
CA THR A 87 -5.69 -0.94 16.20
C THR A 87 -6.64 0.18 16.60
N LEU A 88 -7.64 0.43 15.77
CA LEU A 88 -8.73 1.38 16.02
C LEU A 88 -9.97 0.60 16.44
N SER A 89 -10.64 1.04 17.50
CA SER A 89 -11.86 0.41 18.01
C SER A 89 -12.90 1.41 18.49
N GLU A 90 -14.17 1.07 18.31
CA GLU A 90 -15.31 1.82 18.84
C GLU A 90 -15.51 1.60 20.34
N GLN A 91 -14.88 0.60 20.95
CA GLN A 91 -14.99 0.32 22.39
C GLN A 91 -13.60 0.20 23.04
N PRO A 92 -13.49 0.41 24.37
CA PRO A 92 -12.23 0.22 25.09
C PRO A 92 -11.66 -1.20 24.95
N ARG A 93 -12.56 -2.18 24.82
CA ARG A 93 -12.18 -3.58 24.60
C ARG A 93 -12.27 -3.90 23.12
N VAL A 94 -11.20 -4.47 22.60
CA VAL A 94 -11.10 -4.90 21.21
C VAL A 94 -12.00 -6.12 21.02
N PHE A 95 -13.10 -5.93 20.31
CA PHE A 95 -13.98 -7.02 19.88
C PHE A 95 -13.89 -7.22 18.37
N PHE A 96 -14.16 -8.45 17.94
CA PHE A 96 -14.38 -8.77 16.54
C PHE A 96 -15.58 -7.95 16.02
N HIS A 97 -15.52 -7.45 14.78
CA HIS A 97 -16.45 -6.50 14.14
C HIS A 97 -16.38 -5.02 14.54
N ASN A 98 -15.96 -4.70 15.78
CA ASN A 98 -15.92 -3.31 16.28
C ASN A 98 -14.49 -2.74 16.35
N SER A 99 -13.55 -3.42 15.70
CA SER A 99 -12.15 -3.02 15.65
C SER A 99 -11.53 -3.40 14.31
N ILE A 100 -10.48 -2.66 13.96
CA ILE A 100 -9.68 -2.90 12.77
C ILE A 100 -8.21 -2.63 13.08
N THR A 101 -7.34 -3.51 12.60
CA THR A 101 -5.89 -3.40 12.76
C THR A 101 -5.23 -3.22 11.40
N GLY A 102 -4.34 -2.23 11.27
CA GLY A 102 -3.62 -1.96 10.02
C GLY A 102 -2.91 -0.61 10.02
N LYS A 103 -2.45 -0.20 8.84
CA LYS A 103 -1.72 1.06 8.62
C LYS A 103 -2.60 2.22 8.18
N ASN A 104 -3.55 1.94 7.29
CA ASN A 104 -4.52 2.90 6.77
C ASN A 104 -5.89 2.32 7.10
N ILE A 105 -6.45 2.75 8.21
CA ILE A 105 -7.65 2.15 8.80
C ILE A 105 -8.69 3.23 9.07
N GLY A 106 -9.95 2.84 9.11
CA GLY A 106 -10.98 3.72 9.63
C GLY A 106 -12.26 2.97 9.98
N LEU A 107 -13.06 3.61 10.83
CA LEU A 107 -14.34 3.12 11.32
C LEU A 107 -15.40 4.18 11.09
N VAL A 108 -16.59 3.73 10.65
CA VAL A 108 -17.80 4.55 10.63
C VAL A 108 -18.50 4.36 11.96
N ILE A 109 -18.72 5.45 12.67
CA ILE A 109 -19.39 5.46 13.96
C ILE A 109 -20.74 6.15 13.78
N LYS A 110 -21.82 5.41 14.02
CA LYS A 110 -23.19 5.92 13.95
C LYS A 110 -23.48 6.74 15.19
N LEU A 111 -24.20 7.85 15.02
CA LEU A 111 -24.62 8.74 16.10
C LEU A 111 -26.08 8.51 16.44
N HIS A 112 -26.39 8.49 17.73
CA HIS A 112 -27.77 8.46 18.22
C HIS A 112 -28.37 9.87 18.27
N ASN A 113 -29.69 9.95 18.38
CA ASN A 113 -30.38 11.22 18.56
C ASN A 113 -29.85 11.96 19.79
N SER A 114 -29.63 13.27 19.65
CA SER A 114 -29.05 14.16 20.66
C SER A 114 -27.58 13.92 21.06
N GLU A 115 -26.88 12.93 20.48
CA GLU A 115 -25.43 12.77 20.71
C GLU A 115 -24.65 13.87 19.97
N SER A 116 -23.99 14.77 20.71
CA SER A 116 -23.06 15.76 20.17
C SER A 116 -21.59 15.36 20.32
N GLU A 117 -21.33 14.23 21.00
CA GLU A 117 -20.00 13.77 21.36
C GLU A 117 -19.88 12.25 21.20
N LYS A 118 -18.69 11.78 20.79
CA LYS A 118 -18.39 10.34 20.65
C LYS A 118 -16.92 10.06 20.93
N GLN A 119 -16.63 8.90 21.49
CA GLN A 119 -15.27 8.46 21.81
C GLN A 119 -14.85 7.29 20.93
N VAL A 120 -13.56 7.25 20.57
CA VAL A 120 -12.93 6.19 19.79
C VAL A 120 -11.58 5.86 20.42
N TRP A 121 -11.21 4.59 20.44
CA TRP A 121 -9.96 4.13 21.04
C TRP A 121 -8.96 3.75 19.95
N LEU A 122 -7.77 4.34 20.02
CA LEU A 122 -6.64 3.99 19.17
C LEU A 122 -5.55 3.36 20.04
N SER A 123 -5.02 2.22 19.63
CA SER A 123 -4.00 1.51 20.40
C SER A 123 -2.78 1.17 19.55
N ASN A 124 -1.61 1.36 20.15
CA ASN A 124 -0.31 0.99 19.61
C ASN A 124 0.24 -0.19 20.42
N LEU A 125 0.24 -1.38 19.82
CA LEU A 125 0.82 -2.60 20.41
C LEU A 125 2.27 -2.84 19.92
N ASN A 126 2.83 -1.91 19.16
CA ASN A 126 4.22 -2.00 18.70
C ASN A 126 5.18 -1.58 19.83
N GLN A 127 6.43 -2.02 19.71
CA GLN A 127 7.50 -1.69 20.65
C GLN A 127 8.10 -0.29 20.43
N GLU A 128 7.72 0.38 19.35
CA GLU A 128 8.20 1.70 18.95
C GLU A 128 7.06 2.73 18.99
N ASP A 129 7.44 3.99 19.13
CA ASP A 129 6.52 5.12 19.02
C ASP A 129 6.15 5.32 17.54
N VAL A 130 4.87 5.45 17.25
CA VAL A 130 4.35 5.47 15.89
C VAL A 130 3.77 6.86 15.59
N PRO A 131 4.27 7.58 14.57
CA PRO A 131 3.64 8.80 14.10
C PRO A 131 2.34 8.46 13.37
N VAL A 132 1.28 9.21 13.69
CA VAL A 132 -0.06 9.00 13.16
C VAL A 132 -0.69 10.28 12.65
N LEU A 133 -1.45 10.16 11.57
CA LEU A 133 -2.38 11.17 11.11
C LEU A 133 -3.79 10.68 11.41
N ILE A 134 -4.47 11.40 12.30
CA ILE A 134 -5.87 11.17 12.65
C ILE A 134 -6.70 12.17 11.85
N VAL A 135 -7.70 11.66 11.13
CA VAL A 135 -8.64 12.50 10.39
C VAL A 135 -10.06 12.06 10.73
N ILE A 136 -10.92 13.06 10.87
CA ILE A 136 -12.34 12.88 11.14
C ILE A 136 -13.11 13.53 10.01
N THR A 137 -13.98 12.75 9.38
CA THR A 137 -14.83 13.20 8.28
C THR A 137 -16.30 13.00 8.65
N ALA A 138 -17.11 14.03 8.44
CA ALA A 138 -18.54 13.99 8.70
C ALA A 138 -19.29 13.29 7.55
N LEU A 139 -20.28 12.46 7.87
CA LEU A 139 -21.18 11.86 6.89
C LEU A 139 -22.59 12.48 7.00
N ASP A 140 -23.05 13.07 5.90
CA ASP A 140 -24.41 13.58 5.76
C ASP A 140 -25.43 12.44 5.97
N SER A 141 -26.54 12.74 6.64
CA SER A 141 -27.67 11.82 6.84
C SER A 141 -28.18 11.18 5.56
N PHE A 142 -28.11 11.92 4.44
CA PHE A 142 -28.54 11.43 3.13
C PHE A 142 -27.37 11.17 2.17
N GLY A 143 -26.13 11.22 2.68
CA GLY A 143 -24.93 10.91 1.91
C GLY A 143 -24.71 9.40 1.77
N PRO A 144 -23.88 8.94 0.82
CA PRO A 144 -23.49 7.54 0.77
C PRO A 144 -22.60 7.18 1.96
N ILE A 145 -22.82 5.99 2.53
CA ILE A 145 -21.99 5.43 3.61
C ILE A 145 -20.97 4.47 2.96
N PRO A 146 -19.67 4.82 2.91
CA PRO A 146 -18.63 3.97 2.35
C PRO A 146 -18.58 2.61 3.04
N GLY A 147 -18.64 1.52 2.26
CA GLY A 147 -18.59 0.16 2.79
C GLY A 147 -19.77 -0.26 3.67
N GLY A 148 -20.91 0.46 3.61
CA GLY A 148 -22.13 0.13 4.36
C GLY A 148 -22.80 -1.18 3.94
N CYS A 149 -22.44 -1.72 2.77
CA CYS A 149 -22.88 -2.99 2.24
C CYS A 149 -21.73 -4.00 2.19
N ASN A 150 -21.11 -4.22 3.35
CA ASN A 150 -20.01 -5.16 3.49
C ASN A 150 -20.50 -6.61 3.66
N MET A 151 -19.88 -7.53 2.94
CA MET A 151 -20.09 -8.98 3.09
C MET A 151 -18.79 -9.78 3.23
N GLU A 152 -17.62 -9.14 3.06
CA GLU A 152 -16.32 -9.82 3.00
C GLU A 152 -15.34 -9.36 4.09
N PHE A 153 -15.40 -8.08 4.49
CA PHE A 153 -14.45 -7.47 5.40
C PHE A 153 -14.85 -7.72 6.87
N PRO A 154 -13.92 -7.63 7.83
CA PRO A 154 -14.19 -8.00 9.22
C PRO A 154 -15.13 -7.04 9.96
N THR A 155 -15.25 -5.76 9.55
CA THR A 155 -16.07 -4.75 10.25
C THR A 155 -17.47 -4.67 9.65
N GLU A 156 -18.54 -4.40 10.42
CA GLU A 156 -19.91 -4.30 9.86
C GLU A 156 -19.98 -3.28 8.71
N ILE A 157 -19.38 -2.10 8.93
CA ILE A 157 -19.17 -1.09 7.90
C ILE A 157 -17.68 -1.02 7.62
N ALA A 158 -17.29 -1.15 6.36
CA ALA A 158 -15.91 -1.20 5.93
C ALA A 158 -15.54 0.02 5.08
N PRO A 159 -15.34 1.21 5.68
CA PRO A 159 -15.08 2.44 4.92
C PRO A 159 -13.67 2.50 4.34
N TYR A 160 -12.83 1.49 4.58
CA TYR A 160 -11.44 1.44 4.16
C TYR A 160 -11.22 0.54 2.95
N LEU A 161 -10.14 0.82 2.26
CA LEU A 161 -9.70 0.09 1.08
C LEU A 161 -8.66 -0.96 1.49
N ARG A 162 -8.74 -2.16 0.91
CA ARG A 162 -7.76 -3.22 1.09
C ARG A 162 -6.85 -3.28 -0.14
N LEU A 163 -5.55 -3.36 0.10
CA LEU A 163 -4.57 -3.61 -0.95
C LEU A 163 -4.07 -5.05 -0.84
N LYS A 164 -4.00 -5.72 -1.99
CA LYS A 164 -3.20 -6.94 -2.16
C LYS A 164 -2.18 -6.67 -3.25
N SER A 165 -0.90 -6.75 -2.92
CA SER A 165 0.18 -6.58 -3.90
C SER A 165 0.65 -7.93 -4.43
N ASP A 166 1.00 -7.93 -5.70
CA ASP A 166 1.80 -8.92 -6.40
C ASP A 166 3.06 -8.21 -6.95
N SER A 167 3.99 -8.94 -7.57
CA SER A 167 5.28 -8.45 -8.07
C SER A 167 5.20 -7.26 -9.05
N LEU A 168 4.11 -7.15 -9.84
CA LEU A 168 3.92 -6.10 -10.86
C LEU A 168 2.56 -5.41 -10.77
N LYS A 169 1.67 -5.88 -9.90
CA LYS A 169 0.28 -5.43 -9.83
C LYS A 169 -0.12 -5.20 -8.39
N VAL A 170 -0.99 -4.23 -8.17
CA VAL A 170 -1.68 -4.05 -6.90
C VAL A 170 -3.17 -4.13 -7.13
N TYR A 171 -3.83 -4.97 -6.34
CA TYR A 171 -5.27 -5.15 -6.33
C TYR A 171 -5.86 -4.29 -5.21
N LEU A 172 -6.60 -3.27 -5.60
CA LEU A 172 -7.41 -2.43 -4.74
C LEU A 172 -8.79 -3.08 -4.60
N GLU A 173 -9.20 -3.37 -3.37
CA GLU A 173 -10.48 -3.97 -3.05
C GLU A 173 -11.24 -3.09 -2.06
N PHE A 174 -12.54 -2.92 -2.26
CA PHE A 174 -13.42 -2.23 -1.31
C PHE A 174 -14.78 -2.91 -1.22
N GLN A 175 -15.62 -2.42 -0.33
CA GLN A 175 -16.98 -2.94 -0.15
C GLN A 175 -17.98 -1.91 -0.64
N HIS A 176 -19.16 -2.35 -1.08
CA HIS A 176 -20.15 -1.43 -1.63
C HIS A 176 -20.64 -0.42 -0.58
N ALA A 177 -20.94 0.80 -1.02
CA ALA A 177 -21.58 1.79 -0.18
C ALA A 177 -23.09 1.55 -0.08
N SER A 178 -23.66 1.93 1.05
CA SER A 178 -25.11 1.99 1.25
C SER A 178 -25.61 3.44 1.16
N PHE A 179 -26.92 3.61 1.07
CA PHE A 179 -27.52 4.92 1.33
C PHE A 179 -27.41 5.26 2.81
N GLY A 180 -27.20 6.54 3.09
CA GLY A 180 -27.33 7.10 4.42
C GLY A 180 -28.76 7.06 4.92
N SER A 181 -28.90 7.06 6.24
CA SER A 181 -30.17 7.21 6.93
C SER A 181 -30.02 8.24 8.04
N ARG A 182 -31.15 8.71 8.59
CA ARG A 182 -31.11 9.58 9.77
C ARG A 182 -30.64 8.80 11.00
N ARG A 183 -30.29 9.54 12.04
CA ARG A 183 -29.91 8.95 13.33
C ARG A 183 -31.04 8.07 13.87
N ASP A 184 -30.66 6.93 14.43
CA ASP A 184 -31.56 5.87 14.94
C ASP A 184 -32.53 5.24 13.92
N GLU A 185 -32.44 5.63 12.65
CA GLU A 185 -33.21 4.99 11.60
C GLU A 185 -32.52 3.70 11.14
N PRO A 186 -33.26 2.60 10.92
CA PRO A 186 -32.66 1.36 10.46
C PRO A 186 -31.90 1.55 9.14
N PRO A 187 -30.76 0.87 8.95
CA PRO A 187 -29.96 1.02 7.74
C PRO A 187 -30.75 0.57 6.51
N THR A 188 -30.60 1.32 5.42
CA THR A 188 -31.21 0.97 4.14
C THR A 188 -30.68 -0.37 3.64
N LYS A 189 -31.56 -1.27 3.19
CA LYS A 189 -31.13 -2.57 2.65
C LYS A 189 -30.26 -2.37 1.40
N CYS A 190 -29.17 -3.12 1.33
CA CYS A 190 -28.23 -3.07 0.22
C CYS A 190 -28.84 -3.36 -1.16
N SER A 191 -29.89 -4.19 -1.21
CA SER A 191 -30.63 -4.45 -2.45
C SER A 191 -31.19 -3.17 -3.09
N PHE A 192 -31.51 -2.16 -2.29
CA PHE A 192 -32.04 -0.88 -2.78
C PHE A 192 -30.92 0.10 -3.17
N SER A 193 -29.78 0.10 -2.50
CA SER A 193 -28.70 1.06 -2.79
C SER A 193 -27.82 0.65 -3.96
N LEU A 194 -27.50 -0.65 -4.08
CA LEU A 194 -26.54 -1.18 -5.05
C LEU A 194 -26.79 -0.75 -6.51
N PRO A 195 -28.03 -0.68 -7.02
CA PRO A 195 -28.28 -0.30 -8.42
C PRO A 195 -28.00 1.17 -8.74
N TYR A 196 -27.95 2.06 -7.73
CA TYR A 196 -27.87 3.51 -7.93
C TYR A 196 -26.53 4.11 -7.54
N VAL A 197 -25.72 3.39 -6.76
CA VAL A 197 -24.41 3.88 -6.33
C VAL A 197 -23.38 3.66 -7.43
N THR A 198 -22.70 4.74 -7.78
CA THR A 198 -21.60 4.77 -8.74
C THR A 198 -20.29 5.08 -8.03
N TYR A 199 -19.16 4.60 -8.59
CA TYR A 199 -17.85 4.74 -7.96
C TYR A 199 -16.86 5.40 -8.92
N ASP A 200 -16.14 6.39 -8.40
CA ASP A 200 -15.05 7.07 -9.06
C ASP A 200 -13.75 6.78 -8.33
N ILE A 201 -12.77 6.21 -9.04
CA ILE A 201 -11.48 5.83 -8.46
C ILE A 201 -10.45 6.90 -8.77
N TYR A 202 -9.75 7.33 -7.74
CA TYR A 202 -8.74 8.38 -7.78
C TYR A 202 -7.39 7.86 -7.34
N VAL A 203 -6.35 8.34 -8.00
CA VAL A 203 -4.96 8.03 -7.69
C VAL A 203 -4.18 9.33 -7.54
N LEU A 204 -3.32 9.35 -6.52
CA LEU A 204 -2.39 10.44 -6.27
C LEU A 204 -0.99 9.86 -6.09
N PHE A 205 -0.08 10.26 -6.96
CA PHE A 205 1.31 9.84 -6.89
C PHE A 205 2.07 10.66 -5.84
N LEU A 206 2.88 9.96 -5.04
CA LEU A 206 3.91 10.57 -4.20
C LEU A 206 5.13 10.92 -5.06
N GLU A 207 6.02 11.76 -4.52
CA GLU A 207 7.28 12.09 -5.19
C GLU A 207 8.17 10.85 -5.35
N GLU A 208 8.90 10.78 -6.47
CA GLU A 208 9.74 9.64 -6.80
C GLU A 208 10.89 9.49 -5.80
N ASN A 209 11.09 8.29 -5.27
CA ASN A 209 12.09 7.99 -4.24
C ASN A 209 11.92 8.75 -2.92
N ASP A 210 10.82 9.48 -2.72
CA ASP A 210 10.50 10.07 -1.43
C ASP A 210 9.67 9.10 -0.58
N PHE A 211 10.26 8.67 0.54
CA PHE A 211 9.64 7.82 1.53
C PHE A 211 9.51 8.54 2.88
N GLY A 212 9.60 9.87 2.89
CA GLY A 212 9.45 10.69 4.08
C GLY A 212 8.02 10.68 4.61
N GLU A 213 7.89 10.65 5.93
CA GLU A 213 6.60 10.69 6.63
C GLU A 213 5.81 11.98 6.35
N SER A 214 6.53 13.10 6.19
CA SER A 214 5.89 14.39 5.93
C SER A 214 5.12 14.40 4.60
N GLU A 215 5.74 13.86 3.54
CA GLU A 215 5.11 13.77 2.22
C GLU A 215 3.98 12.73 2.22
N PHE A 216 4.19 11.60 2.88
CA PHE A 216 3.15 10.60 3.12
C PHE A 216 1.89 11.23 3.75
N PHE A 217 2.03 11.90 4.90
CA PHE A 217 0.87 12.47 5.60
C PHE A 217 0.21 13.60 4.80
N LYS A 218 0.98 14.43 4.12
CA LYS A 218 0.46 15.52 3.27
C LYS A 218 -0.38 14.98 2.11
N LYS A 219 0.09 13.93 1.41
CA LYS A 219 -0.63 13.34 0.27
C LYS A 219 -1.86 12.56 0.72
N VAL A 220 -1.78 11.85 1.85
CA VAL A 220 -2.95 11.20 2.47
C VAL A 220 -4.00 12.23 2.90
N GLU A 221 -3.58 13.38 3.41
CA GLU A 221 -4.48 14.48 3.77
C GLU A 221 -5.26 15.01 2.57
N TYR A 222 -4.60 15.23 1.43
CA TYR A 222 -5.29 15.60 0.18
C TYR A 222 -6.31 14.55 -0.26
N MET A 223 -6.01 13.28 0.01
CA MET A 223 -6.87 12.16 -0.33
C MET A 223 -7.93 11.85 0.74
N SER A 224 -8.14 12.72 1.73
CA SER A 224 -9.08 12.47 2.84
C SER A 224 -10.45 13.15 2.68
N ASN A 225 -10.58 14.16 1.82
CA ASN A 225 -11.83 14.91 1.60
C ASN A 225 -12.19 14.90 0.11
N VAL A 226 -13.47 14.70 -0.21
CA VAL A 226 -14.01 14.66 -1.58
C VAL A 226 -13.56 15.86 -2.43
N SER A 227 -13.67 17.09 -1.92
CA SER A 227 -13.28 18.30 -2.66
C SER A 227 -11.79 18.33 -2.94
N SER A 228 -10.98 17.99 -1.93
CA SER A 228 -9.51 17.97 -2.05
C SER A 228 -9.02 16.86 -2.99
N ILE A 229 -9.66 15.68 -2.97
CA ILE A 229 -9.40 14.58 -3.89
C ILE A 229 -9.61 15.06 -5.33
N LYS A 230 -10.75 15.69 -5.64
CA LYS A 230 -11.05 16.14 -7.00
C LYS A 230 -10.09 17.21 -7.52
N GLU A 231 -9.54 18.03 -6.63
CA GLU A 231 -8.60 19.10 -6.97
C GLU A 231 -7.16 18.60 -7.15
N HIS A 232 -6.69 17.71 -6.28
CA HIS A 232 -5.27 17.35 -6.20
C HIS A 232 -4.92 16.02 -6.85
N SER A 233 -5.92 15.20 -7.22
CA SER A 233 -5.68 13.83 -7.70
C SER A 233 -6.23 13.58 -9.11
N SER A 234 -5.75 12.50 -9.73
CA SER A 234 -6.16 12.10 -11.07
C SER A 234 -7.24 11.04 -11.01
N LYS A 235 -8.32 11.24 -11.77
CA LYS A 235 -9.38 10.25 -11.92
C LYS A 235 -8.93 9.11 -12.82
N ALA A 236 -8.80 7.91 -12.27
CA ALA A 236 -8.33 6.74 -13.01
C ALA A 236 -9.47 6.02 -13.75
N LYS A 237 -10.63 5.84 -13.10
CA LYS A 237 -11.77 5.13 -13.70
C LYS A 237 -13.10 5.52 -13.05
N SER A 238 -14.19 5.39 -13.80
CA SER A 238 -15.57 5.60 -13.32
C SER A 238 -16.42 4.38 -13.68
N TYR A 239 -17.35 3.98 -12.81
CA TYR A 239 -18.30 2.90 -13.07
C TYR A 239 -19.70 3.25 -12.59
N SER A 240 -20.71 2.88 -13.39
CA SER A 240 -22.11 3.26 -13.18
C SER A 240 -23.08 2.10 -13.01
N LEU A 241 -22.80 0.90 -13.53
CA LEU A 241 -23.69 -0.27 -13.43
C LEU A 241 -22.93 -1.49 -12.91
N HIS A 242 -23.41 -2.05 -11.80
CA HIS A 242 -22.88 -3.28 -11.16
C HIS A 242 -21.34 -3.26 -11.06
N PRO A 243 -20.79 -2.22 -10.42
CA PRO A 243 -19.36 -1.98 -10.43
C PRO A 243 -18.64 -3.09 -9.67
N ASP A 244 -17.67 -3.73 -10.32
CA ASP A 244 -16.72 -4.60 -9.62
C ASP A 244 -16.08 -3.81 -8.48
N THR A 245 -15.91 -4.42 -7.31
CA THR A 245 -15.26 -3.74 -6.17
C THR A 245 -13.76 -4.04 -6.09
N ARG A 246 -13.20 -4.62 -7.15
CA ARG A 246 -11.79 -5.05 -7.22
C ARG A 246 -11.13 -4.50 -8.48
N PHE A 247 -10.00 -3.84 -8.31
CA PHE A 247 -9.28 -3.16 -9.39
C PHE A 247 -7.80 -3.48 -9.32
N SER A 248 -7.21 -3.83 -10.46
CA SER A 248 -5.77 -3.99 -10.56
C SER A 248 -5.13 -2.76 -11.17
N PHE A 249 -4.11 -2.21 -10.50
CA PHE A 249 -3.20 -1.21 -11.02
C PHE A 249 -1.82 -1.83 -11.25
N LEU A 250 -1.04 -1.24 -12.14
CA LEU A 250 0.37 -1.57 -12.27
C LEU A 250 1.16 -0.95 -11.11
N LEU A 251 2.08 -1.72 -10.57
CA LEU A 251 2.94 -1.30 -9.48
C LEU A 251 4.30 -0.86 -10.06
N TYR A 252 4.65 0.41 -9.89
CA TYR A 252 5.93 0.96 -10.36
C TYR A 252 6.95 1.00 -9.22
N PRO A 253 8.17 0.48 -9.41
CA PRO A 253 9.18 0.47 -8.37
C PRO A 253 9.55 1.91 -7.94
N ASN A 254 9.81 2.10 -6.65
CA ASN A 254 10.16 3.39 -6.02
C ASN A 254 9.11 4.51 -6.13
N LEU A 255 7.88 4.17 -6.51
CA LEU A 255 6.78 5.11 -6.58
C LEU A 255 5.74 4.77 -5.53
N GLY A 256 5.43 5.73 -4.67
CA GLY A 256 4.30 5.66 -3.77
C GLY A 256 3.02 6.12 -4.48
N VAL A 257 1.90 5.45 -4.24
CA VAL A 257 0.60 5.83 -4.77
C VAL A 257 -0.44 5.77 -3.66
N VAL A 258 -1.18 6.87 -3.48
CA VAL A 258 -2.36 6.94 -2.63
C VAL A 258 -3.58 6.66 -3.50
N TYR A 259 -4.36 5.66 -3.12
CA TYR A 259 -5.61 5.30 -3.77
C TYR A 259 -6.77 5.79 -2.92
N ASN A 260 -7.78 6.37 -3.57
CA ASN A 260 -9.08 6.57 -2.94
C ASN A 260 -10.23 6.29 -3.92
N VAL A 261 -11.41 6.06 -3.38
CA VAL A 261 -12.66 5.82 -4.09
C VAL A 261 -13.69 6.81 -3.56
N ILE A 262 -14.45 7.43 -4.46
CA ILE A 262 -15.61 8.25 -4.12
C ILE A 262 -16.87 7.47 -4.53
N ALA A 263 -17.74 7.20 -3.56
CA ALA A 263 -19.09 6.72 -3.82
C ALA A 263 -20.01 7.92 -4.05
N LYS A 264 -20.86 7.83 -5.07
CA LYS A 264 -21.84 8.87 -5.36
C LYS A 264 -23.15 8.32 -5.92
N PHE A 265 -24.24 9.01 -5.63
CA PHE A 265 -25.54 8.79 -6.24
C PHE A 265 -26.30 10.11 -6.32
N THR A 266 -27.32 10.16 -7.17
CA THR A 266 -28.15 11.34 -7.34
C THR A 266 -29.45 11.16 -6.57
N LEU A 267 -29.78 12.12 -5.70
CA LEU A 267 -31.02 12.17 -4.94
C LEU A 267 -31.66 13.54 -5.16
N ASN A 268 -32.90 13.59 -5.63
CA ASN A 268 -33.63 14.85 -5.87
C ASN A 268 -32.86 15.87 -6.74
N ASN A 269 -32.21 15.40 -7.81
CA ASN A 269 -31.32 16.18 -8.69
C ASN A 269 -30.05 16.76 -8.02
N GLU A 270 -29.76 16.41 -6.77
CA GLU A 270 -28.49 16.70 -6.11
C GLU A 270 -27.58 15.47 -6.13
N ILE A 271 -26.30 15.67 -6.44
CA ILE A 271 -25.30 14.59 -6.36
C ILE A 271 -24.78 14.54 -4.92
N LYS A 272 -24.98 13.39 -4.26
CA LYS A 272 -24.45 13.10 -2.94
C LYS A 272 -23.21 12.24 -3.06
N GLU A 273 -22.14 12.62 -2.38
CA GLU A 273 -20.81 12.00 -2.52
C GLU A 273 -20.18 11.76 -1.16
N SER A 274 -19.39 10.70 -1.05
CA SER A 274 -18.58 10.40 0.13
C SER A 274 -17.31 9.65 -0.28
N ALA A 275 -16.21 9.94 0.39
CA ALA A 275 -14.90 9.34 0.14
C ALA A 275 -14.68 8.13 1.06
N TYR A 276 -14.06 7.09 0.53
CA TYR A 276 -13.50 6.02 1.33
C TYR A 276 -12.24 6.50 2.08
N VAL A 277 -11.79 5.71 3.04
CA VAL A 277 -10.53 5.94 3.74
C VAL A 277 -9.39 5.59 2.77
N PRO A 278 -8.49 6.54 2.44
CA PRO A 278 -7.46 6.32 1.44
C PRO A 278 -6.47 5.26 1.91
N VAL A 279 -5.86 4.56 0.96
CA VAL A 279 -4.84 3.56 1.22
C VAL A 279 -3.60 3.83 0.39
N VAL A 280 -2.42 3.63 0.98
CA VAL A 280 -1.15 3.91 0.32
C VAL A 280 -0.45 2.59 -0.01
N SER A 281 0.04 2.47 -1.24
CA SER A 281 0.96 1.43 -1.67
C SER A 281 2.29 2.04 -2.06
N TYR A 282 3.39 1.37 -1.72
CA TYR A 282 4.69 1.65 -2.31
C TYR A 282 5.05 0.50 -3.24
N GLY A 283 5.47 0.82 -4.46
CA GLY A 283 5.98 -0.20 -5.37
C GLY A 283 7.36 -0.65 -4.95
N CYS A 284 7.43 -1.76 -4.21
CA CYS A 284 8.69 -2.38 -3.83
C CYS A 284 9.01 -3.50 -4.80
N SER A 285 10.20 -3.46 -5.39
CA SER A 285 10.71 -4.60 -6.13
C SER A 285 10.90 -5.77 -5.17
N SER A 286 10.58 -6.98 -5.63
CA SER A 286 10.65 -8.24 -4.87
C SER A 286 12.07 -8.66 -4.45
N PHE A 287 13.03 -7.75 -4.37
CA PHE A 287 14.46 -8.02 -4.18
C PHE A 287 15.09 -7.43 -2.91
N ASP A 288 14.31 -6.85 -2.00
CA ASP A 288 14.82 -6.49 -0.68
C ASP A 288 13.72 -6.65 0.39
N PHE A 289 13.69 -7.83 1.03
CA PHE A 289 12.92 -8.07 2.25
C PHE A 289 13.86 -7.86 3.44
N THR A 290 14.00 -6.60 3.86
CA THR A 290 14.36 -6.29 5.25
C THR A 290 13.42 -5.20 5.76
N GLU A 291 13.04 -5.33 7.03
CA GLU A 291 11.88 -4.77 7.74
C GLU A 291 11.66 -3.24 7.76
N THR A 292 12.34 -2.45 6.94
CA THR A 292 12.15 -0.98 6.94
C THR A 292 12.07 -0.42 5.54
N GLY A 293 10.95 -0.71 4.88
CA GLY A 293 10.46 0.08 3.77
C GLY A 293 11.20 -0.11 2.44
N CYS A 294 10.51 0.35 1.43
CA CYS A 294 10.76 0.24 0.01
C CYS A 294 12.03 0.95 -0.50
N ARG A 295 13.16 0.82 0.18
CA ARG A 295 14.39 1.51 -0.21
C ARG A 295 15.17 0.62 -1.16
N ILE A 296 15.06 0.85 -2.47
CA ILE A 296 16.05 0.33 -3.43
C ILE A 296 17.38 1.01 -3.13
N LYS A 297 18.16 0.40 -2.25
CA LYS A 297 19.54 0.79 -2.01
C LYS A 297 20.33 0.30 -3.20
N TYR A 298 20.53 1.16 -4.20
CA TYR A 298 21.53 0.93 -5.24
C TYR A 298 22.87 0.75 -4.54
N SER A 299 23.26 -0.50 -4.32
CA SER A 299 24.50 -0.83 -3.63
C SER A 299 25.64 -0.15 -4.38
N PHE A 300 26.51 0.56 -3.66
CA PHE A 300 27.73 1.17 -4.22
C PHE A 300 28.51 0.16 -5.08
N LYS A 301 28.45 -1.13 -4.71
CA LYS A 301 29.02 -2.25 -5.45
C LYS A 301 28.46 -2.39 -6.87
N GLY A 302 27.15 -2.18 -7.07
CA GLY A 302 26.50 -2.27 -8.38
C GLY A 302 26.88 -1.11 -9.30
N LYS A 303 26.97 0.10 -8.75
CA LYS A 303 27.47 1.27 -9.50
C LYS A 303 28.95 1.10 -9.88
N LEU A 304 29.77 0.62 -8.94
CA LEU A 304 31.18 0.33 -9.18
C LEU A 304 31.37 -0.76 -10.24
N PHE A 305 30.57 -1.82 -10.20
CA PHE A 305 30.62 -2.90 -11.18
C PHE A 305 30.28 -2.41 -12.60
N LEU A 306 29.19 -1.65 -12.76
CA LEU A 306 28.81 -1.08 -14.06
C LEU A 306 29.84 -0.06 -14.58
N PHE A 307 30.43 0.74 -13.68
CA PHE A 307 31.49 1.67 -14.02
C PHE A 307 32.76 0.96 -14.51
N LEU A 308 33.18 -0.13 -13.85
CA LEU A 308 34.34 -0.93 -14.27
C LEU A 308 34.12 -1.63 -15.61
N ILE A 309 32.92 -2.15 -15.87
CA ILE A 309 32.56 -2.73 -17.19
C ILE A 309 32.61 -1.66 -18.28
N SER A 310 32.12 -0.45 -18.00
CA SER A 310 32.18 0.66 -18.95
C SER A 310 33.62 1.06 -19.29
N ILE A 311 34.50 1.15 -18.28
CA ILE A 311 35.94 1.39 -18.49
C ILE A 311 36.58 0.27 -19.30
N PHE A 312 36.28 -0.99 -18.99
CA PHE A 312 36.81 -2.13 -19.73
C PHE A 312 36.36 -2.10 -21.20
N GLY A 313 35.08 -1.82 -21.46
CA GLY A 313 34.55 -1.65 -22.81
C GLY A 313 35.23 -0.50 -23.56
N PHE A 314 35.49 0.62 -22.88
CA PHE A 314 36.20 1.76 -23.45
C PHE A 314 37.67 1.42 -23.81
N ILE A 315 38.38 0.68 -22.94
CA ILE A 315 39.75 0.23 -23.20
C ILE A 315 39.79 -0.70 -24.42
N VAL A 316 38.88 -1.67 -24.51
CA VAL A 316 38.80 -2.59 -25.65
C VAL A 316 38.48 -1.84 -26.95
N ALA A 317 37.61 -0.82 -26.92
CA ALA A 317 37.27 -0.03 -28.09
C ALA A 317 38.45 0.79 -28.63
N PHE A 318 39.25 1.44 -27.77
CA PHE A 318 40.37 2.28 -28.20
C PHE A 318 41.66 1.50 -28.49
N PHE A 319 41.98 0.47 -27.69
CA PHE A 319 43.21 -0.30 -27.86
C PHE A 319 43.05 -1.55 -28.75
N GLY A 320 41.82 -1.92 -29.09
CA GLY A 320 41.53 -3.06 -29.98
C GLY A 320 42.15 -2.90 -31.38
N HIS A 321 42.25 -1.67 -31.90
CA HIS A 321 42.89 -1.39 -33.19
C HIS A 321 44.36 -1.85 -33.22
N SER A 322 45.09 -1.69 -32.11
CA SER A 322 46.51 -2.07 -32.02
C SER A 322 46.74 -3.59 -32.09
N PHE A 323 45.73 -4.40 -31.79
CA PHE A 323 45.78 -5.87 -31.85
C PHE A 323 45.33 -6.43 -33.21
N ILE A 324 44.75 -5.61 -34.09
CA ILE A 324 44.17 -6.03 -35.39
C ILE A 324 45.14 -5.76 -36.55
N SER A 325 46.40 -5.42 -36.28
CA SER A 325 47.42 -5.24 -37.32
C SER A 325 47.95 -6.55 -37.91
N GLY A 326 47.35 -7.71 -37.61
CA GLY A 326 47.76 -8.98 -38.19
C GLY A 326 46.64 -10.01 -38.26
N GLY A 327 46.04 -10.18 -39.45
CA GLY A 327 45.40 -11.42 -39.90
C GLY A 327 44.25 -12.05 -39.09
N THR A 328 43.76 -11.46 -38.01
CA THR A 328 42.80 -12.13 -37.09
C THR A 328 41.40 -11.51 -37.09
N ALA A 329 40.91 -11.05 -38.25
CA ALA A 329 39.53 -10.56 -38.39
C ALA A 329 38.48 -11.65 -38.11
N GLU A 330 38.82 -12.93 -38.29
CA GLU A 330 37.91 -14.04 -37.99
C GLU A 330 37.74 -14.27 -36.48
N LEU A 331 38.76 -13.98 -35.68
CA LEU A 331 38.77 -14.18 -34.23
C LEU A 331 37.92 -13.13 -33.50
N SER A 332 37.88 -11.89 -34.01
CA SER A 332 37.03 -10.83 -33.43
C SER A 332 35.54 -11.12 -33.63
N MET A 333 35.15 -11.73 -34.76
CA MET A 333 33.77 -12.15 -35.02
C MET A 333 33.32 -13.23 -34.02
N VAL A 334 34.16 -14.23 -33.75
CA VAL A 334 33.86 -15.31 -32.80
C VAL A 334 33.72 -14.78 -31.38
N ILE A 335 34.61 -13.88 -30.95
CA ILE A 335 34.54 -13.26 -29.62
C ILE A 335 33.27 -12.39 -29.49
N GLY A 336 32.89 -11.65 -30.54
CA GLY A 336 31.66 -10.86 -30.57
C GLY A 336 30.39 -11.72 -30.43
N ILE A 337 30.33 -12.85 -31.13
CA ILE A 337 29.20 -13.80 -31.04
C ILE A 337 29.12 -14.41 -29.64
N LEU A 338 30.24 -14.86 -29.08
CA LEU A 338 30.29 -15.43 -27.72
C LEU A 338 29.92 -14.39 -26.65
N GLY A 339 30.37 -13.14 -26.80
CA GLY A 339 30.01 -12.03 -25.93
C GLY A 339 28.52 -11.69 -26.00
N GLY A 340 27.94 -11.68 -27.20
CA GLY A 340 26.50 -11.48 -27.41
C GLY A 340 25.65 -12.59 -26.78
N ILE A 341 26.07 -13.85 -26.93
CA ILE A 341 25.40 -15.01 -26.31
C ILE A 341 25.48 -14.94 -24.78
N PHE A 342 26.64 -14.61 -24.21
CA PHE A 342 26.81 -14.42 -22.77
C PHE A 342 25.93 -13.29 -22.22
N PHE A 343 25.79 -12.19 -22.98
CA PHE A 343 24.95 -11.07 -22.60
C PHE A 343 23.45 -11.42 -22.67
N LEU A 344 23.02 -12.17 -23.69
CA LEU A 344 21.67 -12.72 -23.78
C LEU A 344 21.38 -13.68 -22.61
N PHE A 345 22.35 -14.50 -22.22
CA PHE A 345 22.23 -15.36 -21.05
C PHE A 345 22.08 -14.53 -19.75
N LEU A 346 22.89 -13.48 -19.56
CA LEU A 346 22.75 -12.55 -18.45
C LEU A 346 21.38 -11.86 -18.44
N TRP A 347 20.86 -11.44 -19.59
CA TRP A 347 19.51 -10.88 -19.73
C TRP A 347 18.45 -11.88 -19.28
N LEU A 348 18.51 -13.10 -19.78
CA LEU A 348 17.56 -14.16 -19.44
C LEU A 348 17.62 -14.53 -17.95
N TRP A 349 18.81 -14.47 -17.35
CA TRP A 349 19.01 -14.83 -15.95
C TRP A 349 18.63 -13.70 -14.97
N LEU A 350 18.96 -12.44 -15.29
CA LEU A 350 18.71 -11.29 -14.41
C LEU A 350 17.35 -10.61 -14.66
N ARG A 351 16.73 -10.82 -15.84
CA ARG A 351 15.40 -10.30 -16.24
C ARG A 351 15.18 -8.82 -15.89
N HIS A 352 16.23 -8.00 -15.99
CA HIS A 352 16.22 -6.60 -15.51
C HIS A 352 16.25 -5.62 -16.70
N PRO A 353 15.29 -4.69 -16.85
CA PRO A 353 15.15 -3.82 -18.03
C PRO A 353 16.37 -2.93 -18.35
N ILE A 354 17.25 -2.65 -17.39
CA ILE A 354 18.44 -1.81 -17.56
C ILE A 354 19.44 -2.44 -18.54
N ILE A 355 19.48 -3.77 -18.61
CA ILE A 355 20.42 -4.52 -19.47
C ILE A 355 20.08 -4.32 -20.96
N LEU A 356 18.80 -4.11 -21.34
CA LEU A 356 18.40 -3.77 -22.71
C LEU A 356 18.82 -2.36 -23.10
N PHE A 357 18.73 -1.40 -22.17
CA PHE A 357 19.20 -0.03 -22.41
C PHE A 357 20.72 0.01 -22.59
N LEU A 358 21.47 -0.80 -21.82
CA LEU A 358 22.92 -0.94 -21.99
C LEU A 358 23.30 -1.60 -23.32
N LEU A 359 22.54 -2.59 -23.79
CA LEU A 359 22.78 -3.21 -25.10
C LEU A 359 22.59 -2.20 -26.24
N ASN A 360 21.49 -1.44 -26.22
CA ASN A 360 21.25 -0.40 -27.22
C ASN A 360 22.32 0.69 -27.16
N GLY A 361 22.74 1.10 -25.97
CA GLY A 361 23.84 2.06 -25.79
C GLY A 361 25.19 1.54 -26.30
N PHE A 362 25.49 0.26 -26.07
CA PHE A 362 26.73 -0.38 -26.53
C PHE A 362 26.76 -0.54 -28.06
N VAL A 363 25.64 -0.98 -28.67
CA VAL A 363 25.52 -1.08 -30.13
C VAL A 363 25.63 0.30 -30.77
N PHE A 364 24.99 1.32 -30.22
CA PHE A 364 25.10 2.69 -30.73
C PHE A 364 26.52 3.26 -30.59
N GLY A 365 27.18 3.01 -29.45
CA GLY A 365 28.58 3.38 -29.23
C GLY A 365 29.55 2.67 -30.18
N PHE A 366 29.32 1.37 -30.44
CA PHE A 366 30.08 0.61 -31.42
C PHE A 366 29.88 1.16 -32.84
N LEU A 367 28.66 1.49 -33.24
CA LEU A 367 28.37 2.07 -34.56
C LEU A 367 29.02 3.44 -34.75
N ILE A 368 28.99 4.31 -33.75
CA ILE A 368 29.70 5.60 -33.80
C ILE A 368 31.21 5.39 -33.88
N SER A 369 31.77 4.49 -33.05
CA SER A 369 33.21 4.19 -33.06
C SER A 369 33.66 3.59 -34.39
N ALA A 370 32.91 2.63 -34.93
CA ALA A 370 33.15 2.05 -36.24
C ALA A 370 33.04 3.10 -37.36
N THR A 371 32.07 4.01 -37.26
CA THR A 371 31.93 5.10 -38.24
C THR A 371 33.16 6.01 -38.22
N ILE A 372 33.62 6.45 -37.06
CA ILE A 372 34.79 7.34 -36.92
C ILE A 372 36.10 6.64 -37.31
N VAL A 373 36.26 5.36 -36.98
CA VAL A 373 37.50 4.61 -37.21
C VAL A 373 37.63 4.11 -38.66
N TYR A 374 36.51 3.73 -39.30
CA TYR A 374 36.52 3.20 -40.67
C TYR A 374 36.11 4.23 -41.74
N THR A 375 35.81 5.49 -41.39
CA THR A 375 35.76 6.58 -42.37
C THR A 375 37.14 7.22 -42.53
N PRO A 376 37.88 6.94 -43.62
CA PRO A 376 39.04 7.75 -43.96
C PRO A 376 38.51 9.13 -44.34
N LEU A 377 38.84 10.16 -43.54
CA LEU A 377 38.44 11.55 -43.79
C LEU A 377 39.03 12.15 -45.08
N ASP A 378 39.86 11.40 -45.80
CA ASP A 378 40.57 11.85 -47.02
C ASP A 378 39.82 11.59 -48.34
N ASP A 379 38.69 10.87 -48.36
CA ASP A 379 38.01 10.54 -49.63
C ASP A 379 36.48 10.70 -49.58
N CYS A 380 36.03 11.96 -49.65
CA CYS A 380 34.62 12.39 -49.56
C CYS A 380 33.66 11.72 -50.57
N SER A 381 34.15 11.10 -51.66
CA SER A 381 33.30 10.49 -52.69
C SER A 381 32.66 9.15 -52.26
N ARG A 382 33.30 8.42 -51.32
CA ARG A 382 32.77 7.14 -50.80
C ARG A 382 31.78 7.31 -49.64
N PHE A 383 31.74 8.51 -49.05
CA PHE A 383 30.85 8.86 -47.93
C PHE A 383 29.36 8.71 -48.30
N ILE A 384 28.97 9.15 -49.50
CA ILE A 384 27.58 9.07 -49.97
C ILE A 384 27.13 7.62 -50.16
N TYR A 385 28.00 6.74 -50.66
CA TYR A 385 27.67 5.33 -50.87
C TYR A 385 27.58 4.53 -49.57
N CYS A 386 28.48 4.78 -48.61
CA CYS A 386 28.41 4.15 -47.28
C CYS A 386 27.21 4.64 -46.46
N TRP A 387 26.86 5.92 -46.57
CA TRP A 387 25.70 6.49 -45.89
C TRP A 387 24.37 5.99 -46.46
N LEU A 388 24.29 5.78 -47.78
CA LEU A 388 23.14 5.12 -48.44
C LEU A 388 23.02 3.64 -48.06
N LEU A 389 24.14 2.90 -47.97
CA LEU A 389 24.14 1.50 -47.54
C LEU A 389 23.75 1.32 -46.06
N CYS A 390 24.19 2.21 -45.17
CA CYS A 390 23.80 2.15 -43.76
C CYS A 390 22.31 2.49 -43.54
N ASN A 391 21.75 3.43 -44.30
CA ASN A 391 20.31 3.71 -44.22
C ASN A 391 19.44 2.62 -44.86
N ALA A 392 19.95 1.87 -45.85
CA ALA A 392 19.23 0.77 -46.47
C ALA A 392 19.11 -0.49 -45.58
N VAL A 393 19.92 -0.60 -44.52
CA VAL A 393 19.88 -1.72 -43.56
C VAL A 393 19.01 -1.39 -42.33
N ILE A 394 18.60 -0.12 -42.18
CA ILE A 394 17.84 0.39 -41.01
C ILE A 394 16.33 0.57 -41.33
N LEU A 395 15.88 0.22 -42.54
CA LEU A 395 14.46 0.19 -42.91
C LEU A 395 13.87 -1.22 -42.85
#